data_AF-X1NG08-F1
#
_entry.id   AF-X1NG08-F1
#
_cell.length_a   1.000
_cell.length_b   1.000
_cell.length_c   1.000
_cell.angle_alpha   90.00
_cell.angle_beta   90.00
_cell.angle_gamma   90.00
#
_symmetry.space_group_name_H-M   'P 1'
#
loop_
_entity.id
_entity.type
_entity.pdbx_description
1 polymer ?
#
loop_
_entity_poly.entity_id
_entity_poly.type
_entity_poly.pdbx_seq_one_letter_code
_entity_poly.pdbx_strand_id
1 'polypeptide(L)'
;MDFAELERYFLDKLQQGELSPFTSQLKAIFVDEFQDTNILQEAIYYDIAREINSRITVVGDDDQSLYRFRGGTVELFRDASPRMQAALGITNEPDIRYLTTNYRAPRLLVV
;
A
#
# COMPACT_ATOMS: atom_id res chain seq x y z
N MET A 1 -7.12 11.90 -20.64
CA MET A 1 -7.09 11.29 -19.32
C MET A 1 -5.67 10.86 -19.07
N ASP A 2 -4.95 11.59 -18.22
CA ASP A 2 -3.62 11.19 -17.77
C ASP A 2 -3.73 10.11 -16.68
N PHE A 3 -2.57 9.61 -16.21
CA PHE A 3 -2.53 8.52 -15.24
C PHE A 3 -3.09 8.94 -13.87
N ALA A 4 -2.80 10.15 -13.41
CA ALA A 4 -3.30 10.66 -12.13
C ALA A 4 -4.82 10.90 -12.17
N GLU A 5 -5.34 11.36 -13.31
CA GLU A 5 -6.76 11.50 -13.56
C GLU A 5 -7.48 10.15 -13.52
N LEU A 6 -6.84 9.07 -14.02
CA LEU A 6 -7.40 7.73 -13.95
C LEU A 6 -7.47 7.21 -12.51
N GLU A 7 -6.40 7.39 -11.73
CA GLU A 7 -6.38 7.03 -10.30
C GLU A 7 -7.45 7.81 -9.53
N ARG A 8 -7.58 9.11 -9.80
CA ARG A 8 -8.57 9.96 -9.15
C ARG A 8 -10.00 9.54 -9.51
N TYR A 9 -10.24 9.29 -10.79
CA TYR A 9 -11.53 8.80 -11.28
C TYR A 9 -11.90 7.46 -10.62
N PHE A 10 -10.94 6.55 -10.49
CA PHE A 10 -11.15 5.28 -9.81
C PHE A 10 -11.53 5.47 -8.34
N LEU A 11 -10.78 6.31 -7.61
CA LEU A 11 -11.07 6.60 -6.20
C LEU A 11 -12.47 7.22 -6.03
N ASP A 12 -12.84 8.17 -6.88
CA ASP A 12 -14.16 8.81 -6.82
C ASP A 12 -15.29 7.78 -7.02
N LYS A 13 -15.12 6.85 -7.96
CA LYS A 13 -16.09 5.76 -8.22
C LYS A 13 -16.16 4.76 -7.07
N LEU A 14 -15.02 4.46 -6.46
CA LEU A 14 -14.93 3.61 -5.26
C LEU A 14 -15.72 4.25 -4.11
N GLN A 15 -15.48 5.53 -3.83
CA GLN A 15 -16.14 6.25 -2.73
C GLN A 15 -17.64 6.46 -2.95
N GLN A 16 -18.09 6.48 -4.21
CA GLN A 16 -19.51 6.52 -4.58
C GLN A 16 -20.20 5.14 -4.47
N GLY A 17 -19.46 4.07 -4.17
CA GLY A 17 -19.99 2.70 -4.10
C GLY A 17 -20.34 2.10 -5.46
N GLU A 18 -19.90 2.72 -6.56
CA GLU A 18 -20.18 2.24 -7.92
C GLU A 18 -19.36 0.99 -8.28
N LEU A 19 -18.30 0.71 -7.51
CA LEU A 19 -17.40 -0.43 -7.74
C LEU A 19 -17.74 -1.66 -6.87
N SER A 20 -18.84 -1.64 -6.10
CA SER A 20 -19.20 -2.76 -5.20
C SER A 20 -19.28 -4.13 -5.86
N PRO A 21 -19.77 -4.31 -7.11
CA PRO A 21 -19.73 -5.62 -7.78
C PRO A 21 -18.31 -6.17 -8.01
N PHE A 22 -17.32 -5.29 -8.14
CA PHE A 22 -15.91 -5.65 -8.25
C PHE A 22 -15.30 -5.90 -6.87
N THR A 23 -15.45 -4.95 -5.93
CA THR A 23 -14.83 -5.04 -4.61
C THR A 23 -15.39 -6.20 -3.77
N SER A 24 -16.69 -6.49 -3.87
CA SER A 24 -17.33 -7.61 -3.15
C SER A 24 -16.78 -9.00 -3.48
N GLN A 25 -16.05 -9.16 -4.58
CA GLN A 25 -15.40 -10.42 -4.95
C GLN A 25 -14.00 -10.55 -4.35
N LEU A 26 -13.41 -9.44 -3.89
CA LEU A 26 -12.09 -9.41 -3.30
C LEU A 26 -12.15 -9.94 -1.86
N LYS A 27 -11.12 -10.69 -1.47
CA LYS A 27 -11.02 -11.32 -0.14
C LYS A 27 -9.87 -10.80 0.68
N ALA A 28 -8.87 -10.18 0.05
CA ALA A 28 -7.69 -9.63 0.69
C ALA A 28 -7.00 -8.70 -0.32
N ILE A 29 -6.14 -7.81 0.20
CA ILE A 29 -5.33 -6.91 -0.61
C ILE A 29 -3.85 -7.16 -0.29
N PHE A 30 -3.04 -7.26 -1.34
CA PHE A 30 -1.59 -7.35 -1.24
C PHE A 30 -1.00 -6.23 -2.09
N VAL A 31 -0.19 -5.38 -1.48
CA VAL A 31 0.51 -4.30 -2.16
C VAL A 31 2.01 -4.58 -2.05
N ASP A 32 2.65 -4.77 -3.19
CA ASP A 32 4.11 -4.89 -3.31
C ASP A 32 4.71 -3.52 -3.63
N GLU A 33 6.01 -3.35 -3.38
CA GLU A 33 6.75 -2.09 -3.62
C GLU A 33 6.05 -0.85 -3.01
N PHE A 34 5.53 -0.97 -1.78
CA PHE A 34 4.74 0.10 -1.14
C PHE A 34 5.54 1.41 -0.95
N GLN A 35 6.87 1.36 -0.89
CA GLN A 35 7.73 2.55 -0.85
C GLN A 35 7.57 3.48 -2.07
N ASP A 36 7.10 2.95 -3.21
CA ASP A 36 6.87 3.72 -4.43
C ASP A 36 5.44 4.28 -4.51
N THR A 37 4.61 4.03 -3.51
CA THR A 37 3.21 4.46 -3.45
C THR A 37 3.08 5.97 -3.19
N ASN A 38 2.03 6.58 -3.74
CA ASN A 38 1.64 7.96 -3.45
C ASN A 38 0.36 8.03 -2.58
N ILE A 39 0.00 9.21 -2.10
CA ILE A 39 -1.16 9.41 -1.21
C ILE A 39 -2.49 8.98 -1.86
N LEU A 40 -2.63 9.17 -3.17
CA LEU A 40 -3.86 8.83 -3.89
C LEU A 40 -4.03 7.31 -3.98
N GLN A 41 -2.95 6.59 -4.28
CA GLN A 41 -2.91 5.13 -4.30
C GLN A 41 -3.13 4.53 -2.90
N GLU A 42 -2.51 5.09 -1.86
CA GLU A 42 -2.74 4.68 -0.47
C GLU A 42 -4.24 4.78 -0.10
N ALA A 43 -4.88 5.89 -0.46
CA ALA A 43 -6.30 6.08 -0.22
C ALA A 43 -7.15 5.01 -0.93
N ILE A 44 -6.81 4.68 -2.19
CA ILE A 44 -7.47 3.59 -2.91
C ILE A 44 -7.33 2.26 -2.15
N TYR A 45 -6.11 1.89 -1.74
CA TYR A 45 -5.88 0.61 -1.08
C TYR A 45 -6.65 0.49 0.24
N TYR A 46 -6.68 1.55 1.05
CA TYR A 46 -7.38 1.56 2.32
C TYR A 46 -8.90 1.65 2.17
N ASP A 47 -9.41 2.37 1.17
CA ASP A 47 -10.85 2.41 0.90
C ASP A 47 -11.37 1.05 0.44
N ILE A 48 -10.63 0.34 -0.43
CA ILE A 48 -10.99 -1.04 -0.81
C ILE A 48 -10.92 -1.94 0.42
N ALA A 49 -9.85 -1.88 1.23
CA ALA A 49 -9.70 -2.72 2.42
C ALA A 49 -10.87 -2.54 3.40
N ARG A 50 -11.33 -1.30 3.56
CA ARG A 50 -12.47 -0.95 4.40
C ARG A 50 -13.78 -1.50 3.84
N GLU A 51 -14.03 -1.33 2.53
CA GLU A 51 -15.26 -1.82 1.89
C GLU A 51 -15.39 -3.35 1.98
N ILE A 52 -14.30 -4.08 1.79
CA ILE A 52 -14.32 -5.55 1.84
C ILE A 52 -14.20 -6.11 3.27
N ASN A 53 -13.95 -5.24 4.25
CA ASN A 53 -13.73 -5.60 5.66
C ASN A 53 -12.74 -6.77 5.82
N SER A 54 -11.58 -6.67 5.18
CA SER A 54 -10.58 -7.74 5.18
C SER A 54 -9.15 -7.22 5.38
N ARG A 55 -8.21 -8.16 5.48
CA ARG A 55 -6.79 -7.89 5.70
C ARG A 55 -6.15 -7.28 4.45
N ILE A 56 -5.34 -6.26 4.70
CA ILE A 56 -4.36 -5.72 3.77
C ILE A 56 -2.97 -6.12 4.25
N THR A 57 -2.12 -6.53 3.31
CA THR A 57 -0.70 -6.76 3.52
C THR A 57 0.07 -5.84 2.59
N VAL A 58 1.02 -5.08 3.15
CA VAL A 58 1.92 -4.24 2.36
C VAL A 58 3.35 -4.74 2.54
N VAL A 59 4.10 -4.76 1.44
CA VAL A 59 5.50 -5.16 1.41
C VAL A 59 6.28 -4.03 0.73
N GLY A 60 7.47 -3.75 1.24
CA GLY A 60 8.33 -2.72 0.70
C GLY A 60 9.71 -2.73 1.34
N ASP A 61 10.58 -1.87 0.83
CA ASP A 61 11.98 -1.73 1.22
C ASP A 61 12.34 -0.24 1.27
N ASP A 62 12.72 0.27 2.44
CA ASP A 62 13.07 1.69 2.63
C ASP A 62 14.44 2.04 2.03
N ASP A 63 15.37 1.08 1.90
CA ASP A 63 16.68 1.32 1.27
C ASP A 63 16.57 1.51 -0.24
N GLN A 64 15.52 0.98 -0.88
CA GLN A 64 15.24 1.14 -2.31
C GLN A 64 14.52 2.45 -2.66
N SER A 65 14.11 3.22 -1.64
CA SER A 65 13.41 4.51 -1.81
C SER A 65 14.31 5.68 -2.27
N LEU A 66 15.57 5.42 -2.65
CA LEU A 66 16.53 6.41 -3.14
C LEU A 66 16.03 7.20 -4.38
N TYR A 67 14.96 6.74 -5.03
CA TYR A 67 14.30 7.37 -6.18
C TYR A 67 13.26 8.46 -5.81
N ARG A 68 13.52 9.27 -4.78
CA ARG A 68 12.66 10.39 -4.28
C ARG A 68 12.18 11.38 -5.36
N PHE A 69 12.79 11.39 -6.54
CA PHE A 69 12.43 12.28 -7.65
C PHE A 69 11.12 11.90 -8.37
N ARG A 70 10.48 10.77 -8.04
CA ARG A 70 9.22 10.31 -8.67
C ARG A 70 7.94 10.63 -7.91
N GLY A 71 8.02 11.35 -6.79
CA GLY A 71 6.82 11.71 -6.02
C GLY A 71 6.24 10.57 -5.16
N GLY A 72 6.94 9.44 -5.07
CA GLY A 72 6.73 8.44 -4.02
C GLY A 72 7.23 9.01 -2.69
N THR A 73 6.34 9.03 -1.70
CA THR A 73 6.62 9.60 -0.39
C THR A 73 7.10 8.44 0.48
N VAL A 74 8.42 8.22 0.59
CA VAL A 74 9.00 7.17 1.46
C VAL A 74 8.44 7.23 2.89
N GLU A 75 8.05 8.43 3.32
CA GLU A 75 7.39 8.65 4.61
C GLU A 75 6.06 7.86 4.72
N LEU A 76 5.34 7.60 3.62
CA LEU A 76 4.17 6.72 3.62
C LEU A 76 4.52 5.29 4.00
N PHE A 77 5.63 4.75 3.50
CA PHE A 77 6.06 3.41 3.88
C PHE A 77 6.57 3.37 5.32
N ARG A 78 7.40 4.34 5.72
CA ARG A 78 7.91 4.42 7.10
C ARG A 78 6.79 4.57 8.12
N ASP A 79 5.76 5.34 7.78
CA ASP A 79 4.63 5.62 8.64
C ASP A 79 3.42 4.71 8.29
N ALA A 80 3.62 3.62 7.53
CA ALA A 80 2.54 2.76 7.04
C ALA A 80 1.70 2.15 8.17
N SER A 81 2.34 1.74 9.27
CA SER A 81 1.63 1.15 10.43
C SER A 81 0.62 2.12 11.05
N PRO A 82 1.05 3.31 11.57
CA PRO A 82 0.09 4.25 12.17
C PRO A 82 -0.94 4.79 11.15
N ARG A 83 -0.56 4.94 9.88
CA ARG A 83 -1.50 5.39 8.82
C ARG A 83 -2.56 4.34 8.53
N MET A 84 -2.17 3.07 8.42
CA MET A 84 -3.09 1.95 8.21
C MET A 84 -4.07 1.81 9.39
N GLN A 85 -3.57 1.90 10.62
CA GLN A 85 -4.43 1.87 11.81
C GLN A 85 -5.46 2.99 11.79
N ALA A 86 -5.01 4.23 11.53
CA ALA A 86 -5.89 5.39 11.47
C ALA A 86 -6.92 5.28 10.34
N ALA A 87 -6.52 4.82 9.16
CA ALA A 87 -7.40 4.71 8.00
C ALA A 87 -8.42 3.58 8.14
N LEU A 88 -8.04 2.45 8.73
CA LEU A 88 -8.89 1.26 8.84
C LEU A 88 -9.58 1.12 10.21
N GLY A 89 -9.34 2.04 11.14
CA GLY A 89 -9.92 2.00 12.49
C GLY A 89 -9.46 0.78 13.30
N ILE A 90 -8.26 0.27 13.02
CA ILE A 90 -7.72 -0.94 13.67
C ILE A 90 -7.14 -0.52 15.02
N THR A 91 -7.63 -1.13 16.11
CA THR A 91 -7.14 -0.87 17.48
C THR A 91 -5.91 -1.70 17.84
N ASN A 92 -5.68 -2.80 17.12
CA ASN A 92 -4.52 -3.66 17.32
C ASN A 92 -3.35 -3.16 16.48
N GLU A 93 -2.14 -3.40 16.96
CA GLU A 93 -0.93 -3.17 16.16
C GLU A 93 -0.89 -4.13 14.95
N PRO A 94 -0.57 -3.66 13.73
CA PRO A 94 -0.29 -4.52 12.59
C PRO A 94 0.84 -5.51 12.89
N ASP A 95 0.78 -6.71 12.30
CA ASP A 95 1.89 -7.67 12.37
C ASP A 95 3.02 -7.21 11.43
N ILE A 96 4.11 -6.71 12.00
CA ILE A 96 5.28 -6.23 11.25
C ILE A 96 6.35 -7.32 11.22
N ARG A 97 6.78 -7.70 10.01
CA ARG A 97 7.80 -8.74 9.79
C ARG A 97 8.97 -8.19 8.97
N TYR A 98 10.16 -8.18 9.59
CA TYR A 98 11.40 -7.84 8.91
C TYR A 98 12.00 -9.09 8.27
N LEU A 99 12.28 -9.02 6.96
CA LEU A 99 12.93 -10.09 6.21
C LEU A 99 14.42 -9.79 6.09
N THR A 100 15.23 -10.38 6.96
CA THR A 100 16.67 -10.06 7.05
C THR A 100 17.57 -10.98 6.20
N THR A 101 17.03 -12.10 5.71
CA THR A 101 17.82 -13.08 4.96
C THR A 101 17.74 -12.78 3.47
N ASN A 102 18.89 -12.43 2.89
CA ASN A 102 19.01 -12.30 1.43
C ASN A 102 19.17 -13.68 0.79
N TYR A 103 18.24 -14.04 -0.10
CA TYR A 103 18.30 -15.27 -0.90
C TYR A 103 18.67 -15.01 -2.37
N ARG A 104 18.86 -13.75 -2.76
CA ARG A 104 19.11 -13.33 -4.15
C ARG A 104 20.59 -13.32 -4.51
N ALA A 105 21.47 -12.99 -3.56
CA ALA A 105 22.91 -12.82 -3.78
C ALA A 105 23.76 -13.72 -2.86
N PRO A 106 24.95 -14.16 -3.31
CA PRO A 106 25.93 -14.81 -2.45
C PRO A 106 26.34 -13.88 -1.30
N ARG A 107 26.67 -14.47 -0.14
CA ARG A 107 27.05 -13.77 1.10
C ARG A 107 28.20 -12.77 0.95
N LEU A 108 28.98 -12.86 -0.14
CA LEU A 108 30.09 -11.97 -0.49
C LEU A 108 29.66 -10.59 -1.02
N LEU A 109 28.38 -10.42 -1.40
CA LEU A 109 27.85 -9.17 -1.97
C LEU A 109 26.81 -8.49 -1.07
N VAL A 110 26.50 -9.08 0.08
CA VAL A 110 25.57 -8.53 1.06
C VAL A 110 26.40 -7.78 2.11
N VAL A 111 26.40 -6.45 2.02
CA VAL A 111 27.08 -5.55 2.97
C VAL A 111 26.18 -5.29 4.16
#